data_AF-A0A1Q6UJC1-F1
#
_entry.id   AF-A0A1Q6UJC1-F1
#
_cell.length_a   1.000
_cell.length_b   1.000
_cell.length_c   1.000
_cell.angle_alpha   90.00
_cell.angle_beta   90.00
_cell.angle_gamma   90.00
#
_symmetry.space_group_name_H-M   'P 1'
#
loop_
_entity.id
_entity.type
_entity.pdbx_description
1 polymer ?
#
loop_
_entity_poly.entity_id
_entity_poly.type
_entity_poly.pdbx_seq_one_letter_code
_entity_poly.pdbx_strand_id
1 'polypeptide(L)'
;MAFAAAAFIAPQAGAQSQSLYFNDISDNDSSYINNPANWFTNPEKTAPFEGSLDGSHDAYISGGGATPVRVAANQKPVFDSLSYSETDTSASGQFMVLGNDSVLRTSGDLVMSFTLLNDPSVTTGNQITRRINMWDRSSVQIGGDWIINSNRNDSKNYLSLMIDDSEGGSPDGVNFQVDGNVVSAGASTLIFTTNNKSFTVGGSMNLNGSQWNILRDNSRSDTFIRSVGGISGTARLNITKEAWVTAGSRTVNLVLTNKSAFDMTTSFATPENNDDKLNITMTASDARNGSGRQALRFGSIGDPYWCNGMQLADANINNVEISSGRLDLGMHGGMKGANLSLYGYTGNAADAVFSAAGLSSGQEIGRVQFDRRSRLRLHSN
;
A
#
# COMPACT_ATOMS: atom_id res chain seq x y z
N MET A 1 1.09 -25.55 53.01
CA MET A 1 0.58 -25.01 51.74
C MET A 1 0.43 -23.51 51.91
N ALA A 2 1.25 -22.72 51.23
CA ALA A 2 1.21 -21.26 51.26
C ALA A 2 0.53 -20.78 49.98
N PHE A 3 -0.56 -20.02 50.11
CA PHE A 3 -1.22 -19.35 48.99
C PHE A 3 -0.46 -18.06 48.67
N ALA A 4 0.10 -17.97 47.47
CA ALA A 4 0.69 -16.74 46.95
C ALA A 4 -0.42 -15.84 46.40
N ALA A 5 -0.46 -14.59 46.90
CA ALA A 5 -1.36 -13.55 46.42
C ALA A 5 -0.94 -13.09 45.02
N ALA A 6 -1.87 -13.14 44.06
CA ALA A 6 -1.70 -12.54 42.75
C ALA A 6 -1.83 -11.01 42.88
N ALA A 7 -0.75 -10.29 42.58
CA ALA A 7 -0.80 -8.85 42.42
C ALA A 7 -1.63 -8.50 41.17
N PHE A 8 -2.79 -7.90 41.38
CA PHE A 8 -3.54 -7.25 40.31
C PHE A 8 -2.77 -5.98 39.92
N ILE A 9 -2.12 -6.02 38.76
CA ILE A 9 -1.64 -4.80 38.10
C ILE A 9 -2.89 -4.12 37.55
N ALA A 10 -3.28 -3.00 38.15
CA ALA A 10 -4.29 -2.12 37.57
C ALA A 10 -3.78 -1.68 36.19
N PRO A 11 -4.60 -1.71 35.12
CA PRO A 11 -4.21 -1.09 33.87
C PRO A 11 -3.88 0.37 34.18
N GLN A 12 -2.68 0.82 33.83
CA GLN A 12 -2.40 2.25 33.80
C GLN A 12 -3.50 2.87 32.94
N ALA A 13 -4.24 3.82 33.50
CA ALA A 13 -5.10 4.69 32.72
C ALA A 13 -4.19 5.41 31.72
N GLY A 14 -4.07 4.88 30.51
CA GLY A 14 -3.58 5.65 29.38
C GLY A 14 -4.47 6.88 29.30
N ALA A 15 -3.87 8.06 29.15
CA ALA A 15 -4.63 9.26 28.87
C ALA A 15 -5.63 8.93 27.74
N GLN A 16 -6.93 9.06 27.99
CA GLN A 16 -7.90 8.90 26.92
C GLN A 16 -7.57 9.96 25.88
N SER A 17 -7.16 9.53 24.68
CA SER A 17 -7.02 10.40 23.52
C SER A 17 -8.33 11.15 23.33
N GLN A 18 -8.27 12.48 23.25
CA GLN A 18 -9.48 13.28 23.05
C GLN A 18 -9.88 13.16 21.57
N SER A 19 -11.13 12.78 21.32
CA SER A 19 -11.67 12.73 19.97
C SER A 19 -11.93 14.13 19.40
N LEU A 20 -11.46 14.37 18.18
CA LEU A 20 -11.71 15.58 17.40
C LEU A 20 -12.47 15.26 16.13
N TYR A 21 -13.43 16.11 15.79
CA TYR A 21 -14.31 15.94 14.64
C TYR A 21 -14.11 17.12 13.68
N PHE A 22 -13.82 16.82 12.43
CA PHE A 22 -13.52 17.84 11.42
C PHE A 22 -14.79 18.53 10.92
N ASN A 23 -14.67 19.82 10.65
CA ASN A 23 -15.74 20.66 10.13
C ASN A 23 -16.25 20.16 8.76
N ASP A 24 -17.45 20.59 8.38
CA ASP A 24 -17.92 20.44 7.01
C ASP A 24 -17.09 21.32 6.06
N ILE A 25 -16.78 20.80 4.89
CA ILE A 25 -15.98 21.51 3.89
C ILE A 25 -16.91 22.38 3.04
N SER A 26 -17.02 23.67 3.39
CA SER A 26 -17.83 24.66 2.65
C SER A 26 -17.00 25.50 1.67
N ASP A 27 -15.69 25.58 1.87
CA ASP A 27 -14.77 26.42 1.12
C ASP A 27 -13.32 25.90 1.20
N ASN A 28 -12.38 26.71 0.73
CA ASN A 28 -10.97 26.37 0.72
C ASN A 28 -10.35 26.37 2.13
N ASP A 29 -10.78 27.25 3.02
CA ASP A 29 -10.15 27.46 4.33
C ASP A 29 -10.60 26.39 5.33
N SER A 30 -11.87 26.01 5.26
CA SER A 30 -12.46 24.87 5.97
C SER A 30 -11.91 23.50 5.53
N SER A 31 -11.14 23.43 4.43
CA SER A 31 -10.55 22.18 3.95
C SER A 31 -9.22 21.80 4.62
N TYR A 32 -8.58 22.72 5.35
CA TYR A 32 -7.26 22.49 5.93
C TYR A 32 -7.32 21.74 7.27
N ILE A 33 -6.80 20.51 7.30
CA ILE A 33 -6.78 19.65 8.49
C ILE A 33 -5.74 20.08 9.52
N ASN A 34 -4.77 20.88 9.13
CA ASN A 34 -3.76 21.45 10.03
C ASN A 34 -4.24 22.69 10.79
N ASN A 35 -5.46 23.20 10.53
CA ASN A 35 -6.01 24.37 11.21
C ASN A 35 -6.90 23.93 12.39
N PRO A 36 -6.50 24.18 13.65
CA PRO A 36 -7.30 23.81 14.82
C PRO A 36 -8.73 24.34 14.80
N ALA A 37 -8.97 25.51 14.20
CA ALA A 37 -10.29 26.12 14.11
C ALA A 37 -11.30 25.31 13.26
N ASN A 38 -10.82 24.33 12.47
CA ASN A 38 -11.66 23.43 11.70
C ASN A 38 -12.01 22.14 12.48
N TRP A 39 -11.69 22.06 13.77
CA TRP A 39 -11.94 20.88 14.61
C TRP A 39 -12.89 21.18 15.76
N PHE A 40 -13.64 20.17 16.16
CA PHE A 40 -14.60 20.21 17.26
C PHE A 40 -14.36 19.06 18.22
N THR A 41 -14.67 19.26 19.50
CA THR A 41 -14.50 18.25 20.56
C THR A 41 -15.70 17.32 20.69
N ASN A 42 -16.73 17.50 19.85
CA ASN A 42 -17.93 16.69 19.83
C ASN A 42 -18.44 16.39 18.41
N PRO A 43 -19.12 15.24 18.20
CA PRO A 43 -19.61 14.83 16.87
C PRO A 43 -20.59 15.80 16.23
N GLU A 44 -21.38 16.52 17.03
CA GLU A 44 -22.37 17.49 16.54
C GLU A 44 -21.73 18.80 16.04
N LYS A 45 -20.40 18.95 16.19
CA LYS A 45 -19.63 20.10 15.71
C LYS A 45 -20.11 21.43 16.31
N THR A 46 -20.40 21.43 17.62
CA THR A 46 -20.91 22.62 18.33
C THR A 46 -19.94 23.18 19.37
N ALA A 47 -18.91 22.41 19.77
CA ALA A 47 -17.87 22.83 20.70
C ALA A 47 -16.50 22.89 19.99
N PRO A 48 -16.07 24.08 19.52
CA PRO A 48 -14.80 24.27 18.83
C PRO A 48 -13.60 23.79 19.64
N PHE A 49 -12.58 23.30 18.94
CA PHE A 49 -11.30 22.96 19.52
C PHE A 49 -10.38 24.20 19.55
N GLU A 50 -9.92 24.56 20.75
CA GLU A 50 -9.05 25.73 20.99
C GLU A 50 -7.58 25.33 21.26
N GLY A 51 -7.24 24.06 21.07
CA GLY A 51 -5.91 23.51 21.37
C GLY A 51 -4.98 23.43 20.16
N SER A 52 -3.89 22.68 20.33
CA SER A 52 -2.92 22.37 19.27
C SER A 52 -3.03 20.91 18.83
N LEU A 53 -2.85 20.65 17.53
CA LEU A 53 -2.75 19.30 16.97
C LEU A 53 -1.36 18.71 17.24
N ASP A 54 -1.15 18.23 18.46
CA ASP A 54 0.12 17.77 19.02
C ASP A 54 0.30 16.24 18.97
N GLY A 55 -0.68 15.51 18.43
CA GLY A 55 -0.67 14.06 18.34
C GLY A 55 -1.35 13.32 19.50
N SER A 56 -1.96 13.99 20.47
CA SER A 56 -2.71 13.33 21.56
C SER A 56 -4.21 13.14 21.29
N HIS A 57 -4.62 13.23 20.02
CA HIS A 57 -6.02 13.35 19.63
C HIS A 57 -6.37 12.36 18.52
N ASP A 58 -7.46 11.62 18.71
CA ASP A 58 -8.06 10.83 17.65
C ASP A 58 -8.89 11.73 16.74
N ALA A 59 -8.60 11.74 15.45
CA ALA A 59 -9.24 12.61 14.49
C ALA A 59 -10.24 11.87 13.60
N TYR A 60 -11.42 12.45 13.43
CA TYR A 60 -12.50 11.93 12.60
C TYR A 60 -12.88 12.93 11.52
N ILE A 61 -12.75 12.53 10.26
CA ILE A 61 -13.12 13.31 9.08
C ILE A 61 -14.26 12.60 8.36
N SER A 62 -15.45 13.19 8.40
CA SER A 62 -16.54 12.86 7.49
C SER A 62 -16.33 13.62 6.18
N GLY A 63 -15.78 12.95 5.17
CA GLY A 63 -15.62 13.48 3.82
C GLY A 63 -16.92 13.48 3.01
N GLY A 64 -16.85 14.09 1.84
CA GLY A 64 -17.96 14.18 0.88
C GLY A 64 -17.89 15.49 0.10
N GLY A 65 -18.22 15.45 -1.19
CA GLY A 65 -18.21 16.63 -2.07
C GLY A 65 -16.98 16.80 -2.95
N ALA A 66 -16.93 17.91 -3.68
CA ALA A 66 -15.92 18.17 -4.72
C ALA A 66 -14.55 18.61 -4.17
N THR A 67 -14.49 19.11 -2.93
CA THR A 67 -13.30 19.69 -2.33
C THR A 67 -12.60 18.66 -1.42
N PRO A 68 -11.32 18.33 -1.67
CA PRO A 68 -10.57 17.40 -0.82
C PRO A 68 -10.13 18.08 0.49
N VAL A 69 -9.84 17.28 1.52
CA VAL A 69 -9.10 17.78 2.68
C VAL A 69 -7.65 18.08 2.32
N ARG A 70 -7.04 19.04 3.00
CA ARG A 70 -5.73 19.59 2.65
C ARG A 70 -4.80 19.71 3.82
N VAL A 71 -3.52 19.47 3.59
CA VAL A 71 -2.43 19.93 4.46
C VAL A 71 -1.77 21.14 3.81
N ALA A 72 -1.77 22.27 4.51
CA ALA A 72 -1.14 23.49 4.00
C ALA A 72 0.39 23.32 3.87
N ALA A 73 0.98 24.12 2.99
CA ALA A 73 2.42 24.09 2.73
C ALA A 73 3.24 24.27 4.03
N ASN A 74 4.30 23.48 4.17
CA ASN A 74 5.20 23.44 5.32
C ASN A 74 4.54 23.03 6.66
N GLN A 75 3.26 22.67 6.67
CA GLN A 75 2.55 22.25 7.87
C GLN A 75 2.73 20.76 8.14
N LYS A 76 2.74 20.42 9.43
CA LYS A 76 3.07 19.07 9.90
C LYS A 76 2.06 18.56 10.95
N PRO A 77 0.76 18.48 10.65
CA PRO A 77 -0.23 18.01 11.62
C PRO A 77 0.09 16.60 12.09
N VAL A 78 -0.15 16.36 13.38
CA VAL A 78 0.02 15.06 14.05
C VAL A 78 -1.27 14.72 14.78
N PHE A 79 -1.73 13.49 14.60
CA PHE A 79 -2.85 12.90 15.34
C PHE A 79 -2.39 11.64 16.09
N ASP A 80 -3.17 11.19 17.06
CA ASP A 80 -2.98 9.85 17.61
C ASP A 80 -3.39 8.85 16.53
N SER A 81 -4.69 8.67 16.30
CA SER A 81 -5.22 8.01 15.10
C SER A 81 -5.99 8.98 14.19
N LEU A 82 -6.10 8.66 12.90
CA LEU A 82 -6.91 9.42 11.94
C LEU A 82 -7.89 8.50 11.21
N SER A 83 -9.17 8.84 11.25
CA SER A 83 -10.23 8.16 10.52
C SER A 83 -10.83 9.09 9.46
N TYR A 84 -10.81 8.66 8.21
CA TYR A 84 -11.49 9.30 7.09
C TYR A 84 -12.63 8.40 6.59
N SER A 85 -13.83 8.96 6.42
CA SER A 85 -14.96 8.23 5.88
C SER A 85 -15.70 9.02 4.81
N GLU A 86 -16.05 8.37 3.70
CA GLU A 86 -16.90 8.91 2.65
C GLU A 86 -18.01 7.89 2.32
N THR A 87 -19.25 8.36 2.22
CA THR A 87 -20.42 7.56 1.81
C THR A 87 -20.99 8.09 0.52
N ASP A 88 -21.78 7.26 -0.17
CA ASP A 88 -22.42 7.59 -1.44
C ASP A 88 -21.44 8.10 -2.51
N THR A 89 -20.22 7.55 -2.51
CA THR A 89 -19.19 7.89 -3.49
C THR A 89 -19.61 7.42 -4.89
N SER A 90 -19.85 8.37 -5.78
CA SER A 90 -20.31 8.13 -7.16
C SER A 90 -19.35 8.60 -8.24
N ALA A 91 -18.31 9.35 -7.87
CA ALA A 91 -17.39 9.97 -8.82
C ALA A 91 -15.92 9.82 -8.39
N SER A 92 -15.05 9.69 -9.40
CA SER A 92 -13.60 9.72 -9.18
C SER A 92 -13.17 11.12 -8.74
N GLY A 93 -12.14 11.22 -7.91
CA GLY A 93 -11.63 12.50 -7.46
C GLY A 93 -10.54 12.38 -6.40
N GLN A 94 -10.00 13.53 -6.04
CA GLN A 94 -9.12 13.66 -4.89
C GLN A 94 -9.97 13.73 -3.64
N PHE A 95 -9.53 13.06 -2.57
CA PHE A 95 -10.13 13.23 -1.25
C PHE A 95 -9.16 13.86 -0.25
N MET A 96 -7.84 13.73 -0.50
CA MET A 96 -6.79 14.33 0.31
C MET A 96 -5.68 14.90 -0.58
N VAL A 97 -5.19 16.08 -0.23
CA VAL A 97 -4.10 16.77 -0.94
C VAL A 97 -3.06 17.28 0.05
N LEU A 98 -1.79 17.04 -0.24
CA LEU A 98 -0.66 17.59 0.50
C LEU A 98 0.51 17.90 -0.43
N GLY A 99 1.26 18.94 -0.13
CA GLY A 99 2.33 19.45 -0.98
C GLY A 99 3.28 20.41 -0.27
N ASN A 100 4.36 20.78 -0.94
CA ASN A 100 5.31 21.80 -0.51
C ASN A 100 5.81 21.58 0.93
N ASP A 101 6.58 20.51 1.13
CA ASP A 101 7.23 20.19 2.42
C ASP A 101 6.25 19.92 3.59
N SER A 102 5.00 19.59 3.27
CA SER A 102 4.00 19.20 4.27
C SER A 102 4.12 17.74 4.69
N VAL A 103 3.75 17.44 5.94
CA VAL A 103 3.76 16.07 6.46
C VAL A 103 2.50 15.77 7.28
N LEU A 104 1.74 14.76 6.88
CA LEU A 104 0.67 14.21 7.71
C LEU A 104 1.22 13.06 8.55
N ARG A 105 1.01 13.10 9.87
CA ARG A 105 1.42 12.04 10.79
C ARG A 105 0.29 11.50 11.65
N THR A 106 0.32 10.19 11.89
CA THR A 106 -0.41 9.55 13.00
C THR A 106 0.57 8.77 13.87
N SER A 107 0.36 8.75 15.18
CA SER A 107 1.14 7.88 16.09
C SER A 107 0.59 6.46 16.09
N GLY A 108 -0.73 6.33 16.02
CA GLY A 108 -1.49 5.10 15.80
C GLY A 108 -1.98 4.98 14.36
N ASP A 109 -3.21 4.52 14.20
CA ASP A 109 -3.72 4.00 12.94
C ASP A 109 -4.24 5.08 11.99
N LEU A 110 -4.19 4.78 10.70
CA LEU A 110 -4.96 5.47 9.68
C LEU A 110 -6.09 4.55 9.21
N VAL A 111 -7.34 5.00 9.34
CA VAL A 111 -8.51 4.26 8.86
C VAL A 111 -9.14 5.04 7.72
N MET A 112 -9.34 4.39 6.58
CA MET A 112 -10.04 4.97 5.42
C MET A 112 -11.23 4.11 5.04
N SER A 113 -12.41 4.70 5.07
CA SER A 113 -13.67 4.00 4.80
C SER A 113 -14.42 4.64 3.65
N PHE A 114 -14.71 3.86 2.61
CA PHE A 114 -15.42 4.32 1.42
C PHE A 114 -16.60 3.42 1.14
N THR A 115 -17.79 4.03 1.04
CA THR A 115 -19.02 3.34 0.62
C THR A 115 -19.47 3.91 -0.71
N LEU A 116 -19.55 3.06 -1.74
CA LEU A 116 -20.02 3.48 -3.06
C LEU A 116 -21.53 3.79 -3.04
N LEU A 117 -21.95 4.74 -3.89
CA LEU A 117 -23.35 4.96 -4.18
C LEU A 117 -23.93 3.75 -4.92
N ASN A 118 -25.06 3.24 -4.43
CA ASN A 118 -25.89 2.29 -5.15
C ASN A 118 -26.81 3.03 -6.12
N ASP A 119 -26.31 3.35 -7.30
CA ASP A 119 -27.09 3.99 -8.35
C ASP A 119 -27.73 2.93 -9.27
N PRO A 120 -29.05 2.73 -9.24
CA PRO A 120 -29.73 1.74 -10.06
C PRO A 120 -29.69 2.07 -11.56
N SER A 121 -29.37 3.31 -11.94
CA SER A 121 -29.22 3.71 -13.35
C SER A 121 -27.91 3.18 -13.97
N VAL A 122 -26.92 2.80 -13.14
CA VAL A 122 -25.67 2.22 -13.63
C VAL A 122 -25.93 0.81 -14.16
N THR A 123 -25.82 0.64 -15.48
CA THR A 123 -26.02 -0.65 -16.14
C THR A 123 -24.72 -1.45 -16.26
N THR A 124 -23.60 -0.76 -16.43
CA THR A 124 -22.23 -1.31 -16.55
C THR A 124 -21.34 -0.72 -15.48
N GLY A 125 -20.60 -1.56 -14.76
CA GLY A 125 -19.73 -1.12 -13.68
C GLY A 125 -18.52 -0.33 -14.15
N ASN A 126 -18.31 0.85 -13.56
CA ASN A 126 -17.14 1.70 -13.80
C ASN A 126 -16.21 1.71 -12.58
N GLN A 127 -14.95 2.05 -12.82
CA GLN A 127 -14.00 2.30 -11.74
C GLN A 127 -14.19 3.71 -11.17
N ILE A 128 -14.40 3.81 -9.86
CA ILE A 128 -14.45 5.06 -9.10
C ILE A 128 -13.16 5.19 -8.30
N THR A 129 -12.30 6.12 -8.71
CA THR A 129 -10.96 6.28 -8.15
C THR A 129 -10.92 7.43 -7.16
N ARG A 130 -10.64 7.14 -5.89
CA ARG A 130 -10.37 8.12 -4.84
C ARG A 130 -8.86 8.22 -4.61
N ARG A 131 -8.33 9.44 -4.63
CA ARG A 131 -6.87 9.68 -4.64
C ARG A 131 -6.40 10.50 -3.44
N ILE A 132 -5.30 10.06 -2.84
CA ILE A 132 -4.40 10.90 -2.06
C ILE A 132 -3.42 11.50 -3.05
N ASN A 133 -3.38 12.82 -3.11
CA ASN A 133 -2.59 13.53 -4.09
C ASN A 133 -1.42 14.24 -3.41
N MET A 134 -0.21 13.78 -3.72
CA MET A 134 1.02 14.18 -3.07
C MET A 134 1.86 15.01 -4.04
N TRP A 135 2.15 16.24 -3.64
CA TRP A 135 2.95 17.19 -4.41
C TRP A 135 4.36 17.32 -3.79
N ASP A 136 5.17 18.23 -4.33
CA ASP A 136 6.57 18.46 -3.99
C ASP A 136 6.94 18.25 -2.51
N ARG A 137 7.89 17.33 -2.25
CA ARG A 137 8.45 17.02 -0.91
C ARG A 137 7.41 16.75 0.20
N SER A 138 6.22 16.26 -0.15
CA SER A 138 5.19 15.91 0.84
C SER A 138 5.34 14.48 1.37
N SER A 139 4.87 14.23 2.60
CA SER A 139 4.92 12.89 3.19
C SER A 139 3.69 12.54 4.02
N VAL A 140 3.30 11.27 3.98
CA VAL A 140 2.36 10.64 4.92
C VAL A 140 3.14 9.62 5.74
N GLN A 141 3.02 9.68 7.06
CA GLN A 141 3.71 8.79 8.01
C GLN A 141 2.70 8.25 9.01
N ILE A 142 2.46 6.93 8.97
CA ILE A 142 1.48 6.26 9.81
C ILE A 142 2.25 5.38 10.79
N GLY A 143 2.19 5.69 12.08
CA GLY A 143 2.91 4.96 13.13
C GLY A 143 2.31 3.58 13.43
N GLY A 144 0.99 3.43 13.26
CA GLY A 144 0.26 2.17 13.41
C GLY A 144 -0.05 1.49 12.06
N ASP A 145 -1.22 0.86 12.01
CA ASP A 145 -1.73 0.17 10.85
C ASP A 145 -2.50 1.13 9.91
N TRP A 146 -2.48 0.84 8.61
CA TRP A 146 -3.38 1.45 7.64
C TRP A 146 -4.50 0.48 7.26
N ILE A 147 -5.71 0.80 7.68
CA ILE A 147 -6.91 -0.01 7.46
C ILE A 147 -7.75 0.63 6.36
N ILE A 148 -8.00 -0.12 5.29
CA ILE A 148 -8.79 0.31 4.13
C ILE A 148 -10.10 -0.48 4.10
N ASN A 149 -11.19 0.19 4.44
CA ASN A 149 -12.54 -0.34 4.38
C ASN A 149 -13.20 0.08 3.06
N SER A 150 -13.45 -0.89 2.19
CA SER A 150 -14.17 -0.67 0.93
C SER A 150 -15.51 -1.41 0.93
N ASN A 151 -16.61 -0.65 0.88
CA ASN A 151 -17.96 -1.18 0.78
C ASN A 151 -18.56 -0.85 -0.59
N ARG A 152 -18.93 -1.89 -1.35
CA ARG A 152 -19.59 -1.68 -2.64
C ARG A 152 -21.05 -1.25 -2.50
N ASN A 153 -21.70 -1.54 -1.38
CA ASN A 153 -23.12 -1.22 -1.18
C ASN A 153 -24.00 -1.69 -2.35
N ASP A 154 -23.74 -2.90 -2.86
CA ASP A 154 -24.36 -3.48 -4.07
C ASP A 154 -24.21 -2.66 -5.37
N SER A 155 -23.41 -1.60 -5.36
CA SER A 155 -23.09 -0.80 -6.54
C SER A 155 -22.39 -1.65 -7.59
N LYS A 156 -22.77 -1.51 -8.87
CA LYS A 156 -22.05 -2.14 -9.99
C LYS A 156 -20.65 -1.58 -10.19
N ASN A 157 -20.39 -0.38 -9.69
CA ASN A 157 -19.07 0.24 -9.74
C ASN A 157 -18.06 -0.48 -8.83
N TYR A 158 -16.79 -0.21 -9.08
CA TYR A 158 -15.65 -0.73 -8.31
C TYR A 158 -14.88 0.44 -7.70
N LEU A 159 -14.43 0.26 -6.47
CA LEU A 159 -13.61 1.26 -5.80
C LEU A 159 -12.13 1.07 -6.16
N SER A 160 -11.47 2.16 -6.50
CA SER A 160 -10.00 2.26 -6.58
C SER A 160 -9.51 3.29 -5.57
N LEU A 161 -8.52 2.93 -4.77
CA LEU A 161 -7.82 3.84 -3.88
C LEU A 161 -6.40 4.04 -4.43
N MET A 162 -5.99 5.28 -4.64
CA MET A 162 -4.72 5.60 -5.27
C MET A 162 -3.90 6.58 -4.45
N ILE A 163 -2.61 6.28 -4.30
CA ILE A 163 -1.60 7.25 -3.88
C ILE A 163 -0.93 7.76 -5.15
N ASP A 164 -0.97 9.06 -5.38
CA ASP A 164 -0.57 9.66 -6.66
C ASP A 164 0.38 10.85 -6.46
N ASP A 165 1.53 10.79 -7.12
CA ASP A 165 2.48 11.91 -7.17
C ASP A 165 2.02 12.91 -8.23
N SER A 166 1.35 13.97 -7.80
CA SER A 166 0.84 15.00 -8.71
C SER A 166 1.93 15.83 -9.36
N GLU A 167 1.66 16.35 -10.56
CA GLU A 167 2.57 17.21 -11.33
C GLU A 167 3.07 18.41 -10.50
N GLY A 168 4.32 18.86 -10.75
CA GLY A 168 4.94 19.94 -9.99
C GLY A 168 5.87 19.45 -8.88
N GLY A 169 7.10 19.95 -8.86
CA GLY A 169 8.13 19.58 -7.89
C GLY A 169 8.97 18.35 -8.25
N SER A 170 9.84 17.93 -7.33
CA SER A 170 10.66 16.71 -7.49
C SER A 170 9.95 15.50 -6.86
N PRO A 171 9.86 14.35 -7.56
CA PRO A 171 9.31 13.13 -6.98
C PRO A 171 10.20 12.55 -5.87
N ASP A 172 11.49 12.93 -5.81
CA ASP A 172 12.47 12.34 -4.89
C ASP A 172 12.25 12.72 -3.42
N GLY A 173 11.32 13.64 -3.14
CA GLY A 173 10.92 13.99 -1.77
C GLY A 173 9.55 13.47 -1.35
N VAL A 174 8.82 12.78 -2.23
CA VAL A 174 7.47 12.28 -1.94
C VAL A 174 7.56 10.89 -1.31
N ASN A 175 7.01 10.73 -0.09
CA ASN A 175 7.10 9.47 0.65
C ASN A 175 5.80 9.12 1.37
N PHE A 176 5.32 7.90 1.15
CA PHE A 176 4.19 7.33 1.88
C PHE A 176 4.66 6.11 2.69
N GLN A 177 4.60 6.21 4.01
CA GLN A 177 5.14 5.22 4.94
C GLN A 177 4.08 4.78 5.95
N VAL A 178 4.03 3.47 6.17
CA VAL A 178 3.26 2.80 7.22
C VAL A 178 4.25 2.00 8.07
N ASP A 179 4.35 2.27 9.36
CA ASP A 179 5.24 1.51 10.25
C ASP A 179 4.64 0.15 10.63
N GLY A 180 3.31 0.08 10.77
CA GLY A 180 2.54 -1.13 10.96
C GLY A 180 2.17 -1.84 9.65
N ASN A 181 1.00 -2.49 9.66
CA ASN A 181 0.45 -3.29 8.56
C ASN A 181 -0.43 -2.45 7.63
N VAL A 182 -0.61 -2.94 6.40
CA VAL A 182 -1.68 -2.45 5.51
C VAL A 182 -2.69 -3.56 5.32
N VAL A 183 -3.95 -3.29 5.69
CA VAL A 183 -5.03 -4.26 5.66
C VAL A 183 -6.19 -3.71 4.85
N SER A 184 -6.58 -4.43 3.80
CA SER A 184 -7.88 -4.22 3.17
C SER A 184 -8.93 -5.08 3.90
N ALA A 185 -9.81 -4.44 4.65
CA ALA A 185 -10.87 -5.11 5.42
C ALA A 185 -12.22 -5.12 4.68
N GLY A 186 -12.28 -4.56 3.46
CA GLY A 186 -13.48 -4.52 2.63
C GLY A 186 -13.62 -5.68 1.64
N ALA A 187 -14.52 -5.50 0.67
CA ALA A 187 -14.73 -6.45 -0.42
C ALA A 187 -13.43 -6.75 -1.19
N SER A 188 -13.25 -8.00 -1.63
CA SER A 188 -12.08 -8.49 -2.38
C SER A 188 -11.99 -7.97 -3.83
N THR A 189 -12.47 -6.75 -4.07
CA THR A 189 -12.58 -6.11 -5.38
C THR A 189 -11.98 -4.70 -5.40
N LEU A 190 -11.33 -4.27 -4.32
CA LEU A 190 -10.60 -3.01 -4.29
C LEU A 190 -9.47 -3.04 -5.33
N ILE A 191 -9.25 -1.91 -6.00
CA ILE A 191 -8.02 -1.67 -6.76
C ILE A 191 -7.17 -0.71 -5.94
N PHE A 192 -6.20 -1.24 -5.20
CA PHE A 192 -5.23 -0.42 -4.48
C PHE A 192 -4.08 -0.06 -5.43
N THR A 193 -3.86 1.23 -5.68
CA THR A 193 -2.84 1.71 -6.60
C THR A 193 -1.79 2.56 -5.90
N THR A 194 -0.54 2.14 -5.98
CA THR A 194 0.62 2.94 -5.57
C THR A 194 1.22 3.55 -6.83
N ASN A 195 0.77 4.75 -7.22
CA ASN A 195 1.31 5.49 -8.37
C ASN A 195 2.35 6.52 -7.94
N ASN A 196 2.85 6.44 -6.71
CA ASN A 196 3.90 7.28 -6.17
C ASN A 196 5.30 6.68 -6.36
N LYS A 197 6.33 7.50 -6.21
CA LYS A 197 7.75 7.11 -6.31
C LYS A 197 8.13 6.01 -5.32
N SER A 198 7.80 6.21 -4.05
CA SER A 198 8.17 5.30 -2.95
C SER A 198 7.00 5.04 -2.01
N PHE A 199 6.69 3.77 -1.81
CA PHE A 199 5.70 3.29 -0.84
C PHE A 199 6.35 2.27 0.08
N THR A 200 6.27 2.49 1.39
CA THR A 200 6.94 1.66 2.41
C THR A 200 5.96 1.18 3.48
N VAL A 201 6.00 -0.10 3.80
CA VAL A 201 5.24 -0.75 4.87
C VAL A 201 6.22 -1.53 5.75
N GLY A 202 6.36 -1.14 7.01
CA GLY A 202 7.25 -1.78 7.99
C GLY A 202 6.74 -3.15 8.44
N GLY A 203 5.41 -3.28 8.56
CA GLY A 203 4.71 -4.53 8.80
C GLY A 203 4.34 -5.27 7.51
N SER A 204 3.25 -6.02 7.56
CA SER A 204 2.79 -6.86 6.46
C SER A 204 1.68 -6.21 5.64
N MET A 205 1.53 -6.64 4.38
CA MET A 205 0.37 -6.33 3.56
C MET A 205 -0.57 -7.54 3.46
N ASN A 206 -1.86 -7.30 3.67
CA ASN A 206 -2.93 -8.24 3.35
C ASN A 206 -4.08 -7.49 2.66
N LEU A 207 -4.28 -7.76 1.38
CA LEU A 207 -5.27 -7.06 0.55
C LEU A 207 -6.57 -7.86 0.36
N ASN A 208 -6.75 -8.97 1.10
CA ASN A 208 -8.00 -9.73 1.15
C ASN A 208 -8.57 -10.10 -0.23
N GLY A 209 -7.73 -10.57 -1.15
CA GLY A 209 -8.13 -10.95 -2.51
C GLY A 209 -8.23 -9.80 -3.51
N SER A 210 -8.02 -8.56 -3.07
CA SER A 210 -8.07 -7.36 -3.91
C SER A 210 -6.90 -7.27 -4.89
N GLN A 211 -6.87 -6.20 -5.68
CA GLN A 211 -5.78 -5.93 -6.62
C GLN A 211 -4.80 -4.91 -6.03
N TRP A 212 -3.50 -5.14 -6.26
CA TRP A 212 -2.45 -4.15 -6.06
C TRP A 212 -1.86 -3.75 -7.41
N ASN A 213 -2.25 -2.58 -7.89
CA ASN A 213 -1.59 -1.95 -9.02
C ASN A 213 -0.35 -1.21 -8.53
N ILE A 214 0.81 -1.85 -8.67
CA ILE A 214 2.07 -1.38 -8.11
C ILE A 214 2.65 -0.18 -8.88
N LEU A 215 2.18 0.11 -10.08
CA LEU A 215 2.48 1.32 -10.85
C LEU A 215 1.38 1.59 -11.89
N ARG A 216 1.00 2.86 -12.05
CA ARG A 216 0.12 3.32 -13.14
C ARG A 216 0.90 4.21 -14.11
N ASP A 217 0.47 5.44 -14.32
CA ASP A 217 0.97 6.32 -15.38
C ASP A 217 2.08 7.27 -14.94
N ASN A 218 2.61 7.10 -13.72
CA ASN A 218 3.66 7.99 -13.22
C ASN A 218 4.92 7.90 -14.11
N SER A 219 5.19 8.99 -14.82
CA SER A 219 6.31 9.17 -15.74
C SER A 219 7.45 10.01 -15.14
N ARG A 220 7.36 10.36 -13.85
CA ARG A 220 8.33 11.24 -13.18
C ARG A 220 9.61 10.53 -12.79
N SER A 221 9.66 9.20 -12.94
CA SER A 221 10.89 8.44 -12.76
C SER A 221 10.87 7.15 -13.56
N ASP A 222 12.07 6.64 -13.83
CA ASP A 222 12.27 5.32 -14.44
C ASP A 222 12.30 4.19 -13.40
N THR A 223 12.36 4.53 -12.10
CA THR A 223 12.46 3.54 -11.01
C THR A 223 11.53 3.87 -9.86
N PHE A 224 10.78 2.87 -9.41
CA PHE A 224 9.80 2.94 -8.32
C PHE A 224 10.12 1.89 -7.27
N ILE A 225 9.82 2.19 -6.00
CA ILE A 225 10.11 1.29 -4.88
C ILE A 225 8.82 0.99 -4.12
N ARG A 226 8.56 -0.30 -3.90
CA ARG A 226 7.51 -0.82 -3.01
C ARG A 226 8.21 -1.67 -1.96
N SER A 227 8.42 -1.14 -0.77
CA SER A 227 9.09 -1.86 0.32
C SER A 227 8.07 -2.35 1.32
N VAL A 228 8.05 -3.65 1.62
CA VAL A 228 7.07 -4.25 2.54
C VAL A 228 7.73 -5.28 3.44
N GLY A 229 7.33 -5.31 4.71
CA GLY A 229 7.76 -6.31 5.70
C GLY A 229 7.19 -7.72 5.49
N GLY A 230 6.43 -7.92 4.42
CA GLY A 230 5.89 -9.20 3.98
C GLY A 230 4.52 -9.05 3.33
N ILE A 231 4.11 -10.05 2.54
CA ILE A 231 2.80 -10.05 1.88
C ILE A 231 2.11 -11.39 2.13
N SER A 232 0.86 -11.36 2.58
CA SER A 232 0.09 -12.55 2.93
C SER A 232 -1.23 -12.64 2.17
N GLY A 233 -1.77 -13.86 2.10
CA GLY A 233 -3.11 -14.13 1.60
C GLY A 233 -3.15 -14.15 0.07
N THR A 234 -4.12 -13.46 -0.50
CA THR A 234 -4.33 -13.41 -1.95
C THR A 234 -4.45 -11.97 -2.43
N ALA A 235 -3.87 -11.68 -3.59
CA ALA A 235 -4.11 -10.45 -4.34
C ALA A 235 -3.52 -10.56 -5.75
N ARG A 236 -4.04 -9.79 -6.70
CA ARG A 236 -3.47 -9.68 -8.06
C ARG A 236 -2.49 -8.52 -8.13
N LEU A 237 -1.27 -8.76 -8.64
CA LEU A 237 -0.29 -7.70 -8.87
C LEU A 237 -0.37 -7.21 -10.31
N ASN A 238 -0.38 -5.89 -10.50
CA ASN A 238 -0.51 -5.27 -11.81
C ASN A 238 0.48 -4.13 -12.02
N ILE A 239 0.98 -3.96 -13.25
CA ILE A 239 1.51 -2.67 -13.73
C ILE A 239 0.68 -2.24 -14.93
N THR A 240 0.07 -1.07 -14.84
CA THR A 240 -0.70 -0.46 -15.94
C THR A 240 0.01 0.76 -16.48
N LYS A 241 -0.03 0.98 -17.78
CA LYS A 241 0.46 2.19 -18.43
C LYS A 241 -0.47 2.55 -19.57
N GLU A 242 -1.08 3.73 -19.50
CA GLU A 242 -1.90 4.26 -20.57
C GLU A 242 -1.05 4.62 -21.80
N ALA A 243 -1.63 4.51 -22.99
CA ALA A 243 -0.90 4.73 -24.24
C ALA A 243 -0.39 6.16 -24.45
N TRP A 244 -0.96 7.15 -23.76
CA TRP A 244 -0.52 8.55 -23.82
C TRP A 244 0.73 8.84 -22.96
N VAL A 245 1.13 7.90 -22.10
CA VAL A 245 2.32 8.03 -21.26
C VAL A 245 3.57 7.82 -22.12
N THR A 246 4.39 8.87 -22.25
CA THR A 246 5.59 8.87 -23.11
C THR A 246 6.86 8.37 -22.42
N ALA A 247 6.77 8.01 -21.13
CA ALA A 247 7.90 7.42 -20.41
C ALA A 247 8.33 6.10 -21.07
N GLY A 248 9.64 5.88 -21.16
CA GLY A 248 10.19 4.60 -21.60
C GLY A 248 9.89 3.48 -20.60
N SER A 249 10.59 2.35 -20.74
CA SER A 249 10.52 1.22 -19.81
C SER A 249 10.83 1.67 -18.38
N ARG A 250 9.83 1.61 -17.50
CA ARG A 250 9.97 1.90 -16.06
C ARG A 250 10.19 0.61 -15.29
N THR A 251 10.79 0.70 -14.11
CA THR A 251 11.06 -0.45 -13.26
C THR A 251 10.44 -0.26 -11.88
N VAL A 252 9.65 -1.21 -11.42
CA VAL A 252 9.21 -1.31 -10.04
C VAL A 252 10.08 -2.33 -9.32
N ASN A 253 10.72 -1.92 -8.22
CA ASN A 253 11.40 -2.82 -7.30
C ASN A 253 10.46 -3.12 -6.12
N LEU A 254 9.93 -4.34 -6.08
CA LEU A 254 9.27 -4.89 -4.90
C LEU A 254 10.33 -5.40 -3.94
N VAL A 255 10.52 -4.71 -2.82
CA VAL A 255 11.52 -5.00 -1.80
C VAL A 255 10.83 -5.65 -0.60
N LEU A 256 11.32 -6.84 -0.23
CA LEU A 256 10.79 -7.66 0.85
C LEU A 256 11.75 -7.64 2.05
N THR A 257 11.30 -7.15 3.20
CA THR A 257 12.11 -6.94 4.42
C THR A 257 11.70 -7.83 5.59
N ASN A 258 11.19 -9.03 5.26
CA ASN A 258 10.47 -9.89 6.18
C ASN A 258 11.13 -10.10 7.56
N LYS A 259 10.28 -9.99 8.59
CA LYS A 259 10.60 -10.36 9.98
C LYS A 259 9.84 -11.61 10.45
N SER A 260 8.82 -12.01 9.69
CA SER A 260 8.06 -13.26 9.87
C SER A 260 7.91 -14.01 8.54
N ALA A 261 7.43 -15.25 8.59
CA ALA A 261 7.11 -16.03 7.40
C ALA A 261 5.77 -15.56 6.79
N PHE A 262 5.77 -15.29 5.48
CA PHE A 262 4.57 -14.92 4.75
C PHE A 262 4.41 -15.73 3.47
N ASP A 263 3.15 -15.96 3.05
CA ASP A 263 2.80 -16.71 1.85
C ASP A 263 1.66 -15.98 1.13
N MET A 264 1.88 -15.67 -0.16
CA MET A 264 0.94 -14.99 -1.02
C MET A 264 0.68 -15.81 -2.29
N THR A 265 -0.59 -16.12 -2.55
CA THR A 265 -1.04 -16.55 -3.88
C THR A 265 -1.44 -15.34 -4.70
N THR A 266 -0.86 -15.22 -5.89
CA THR A 266 -0.98 -14.03 -6.72
C THR A 266 -0.95 -14.35 -8.22
N SER A 267 -1.08 -13.31 -9.04
CA SER A 267 -0.81 -13.28 -10.47
C SER A 267 -0.06 -11.98 -10.76
N PHE A 268 0.72 -11.94 -11.84
CA PHE A 268 1.32 -10.68 -12.31
C PHE A 268 0.85 -10.40 -13.72
N ALA A 269 0.28 -9.21 -13.92
CA ALA A 269 -0.36 -8.85 -15.18
C ALA A 269 -0.05 -7.42 -15.61
N THR A 270 0.01 -7.21 -16.91
CA THR A 270 0.19 -5.90 -17.54
C THR A 270 -0.72 -5.80 -18.77
N PRO A 271 -0.98 -4.59 -19.29
CA PRO A 271 -1.48 -4.45 -20.65
C PRO A 271 -0.54 -5.16 -21.63
N GLU A 272 -1.09 -5.63 -22.76
CA GLU A 272 -0.26 -6.15 -23.85
C GLU A 272 0.73 -5.09 -24.33
N ASN A 273 1.94 -5.50 -24.72
CA ASN A 273 3.02 -4.63 -25.18
C ASN A 273 3.51 -3.60 -24.15
N ASN A 274 3.31 -3.86 -22.85
CA ASN A 274 3.96 -3.08 -21.79
C ASN A 274 5.42 -3.51 -21.61
N ASP A 275 6.34 -2.55 -21.64
CA ASP A 275 7.78 -2.74 -21.44
C ASP A 275 8.26 -2.40 -20.02
N ASP A 276 7.34 -2.03 -19.12
CA ASP A 276 7.64 -1.82 -17.70
C ASP A 276 7.99 -3.16 -17.03
N LYS A 277 8.84 -3.09 -16.00
CA LYS A 277 9.48 -4.25 -15.37
C LYS A 277 9.11 -4.35 -13.91
N LEU A 278 8.86 -5.57 -13.45
CA LEU A 278 8.78 -5.90 -12.02
C LEU A 278 10.06 -6.64 -11.59
N ASN A 279 10.87 -6.00 -10.76
CA ASN A 279 11.94 -6.65 -10.01
C ASN A 279 11.45 -7.05 -8.62
N ILE A 280 11.94 -8.18 -8.12
CA ILE A 280 11.69 -8.64 -6.75
C ILE A 280 13.05 -8.69 -6.05
N THR A 281 13.18 -7.98 -4.92
CA THR A 281 14.38 -7.96 -4.10
C THR A 281 14.02 -8.40 -2.68
N MET A 282 14.89 -9.18 -2.04
CA MET A 282 14.69 -9.61 -0.66
C MET A 282 15.92 -9.34 0.21
N THR A 283 15.70 -8.59 1.29
CA THR A 283 16.66 -8.17 2.32
C THR A 283 16.07 -8.43 3.71
N ALA A 284 15.74 -9.68 4.02
CA ALA A 284 15.04 -10.05 5.25
C ALA A 284 15.99 -10.49 6.37
N SER A 285 15.47 -10.53 7.61
CA SER A 285 16.27 -10.66 8.84
C SER A 285 16.89 -12.04 9.11
N ASP A 286 16.28 -13.13 8.62
CA ASP A 286 16.79 -14.50 8.89
C ASP A 286 16.31 -15.52 7.84
N ALA A 287 17.24 -16.06 7.05
CA ALA A 287 16.94 -17.11 6.07
C ALA A 287 16.88 -18.53 6.65
N ARG A 288 17.54 -18.78 7.78
CA ARG A 288 17.82 -20.14 8.28
C ARG A 288 16.66 -20.70 9.07
N ASN A 289 16.04 -19.87 9.90
CA ASN A 289 14.95 -20.30 10.78
C ASN A 289 13.55 -20.07 10.18
N GLY A 290 13.47 -19.60 8.93
CA GLY A 290 12.22 -19.37 8.22
C GLY A 290 11.44 -18.12 8.67
N SER A 291 11.89 -17.39 9.70
CA SER A 291 11.29 -16.13 10.14
C SER A 291 11.48 -15.00 9.14
N GLY A 292 12.47 -15.03 8.24
CA GLY A 292 12.60 -14.09 7.12
C GLY A 292 12.13 -14.67 5.78
N ARG A 293 11.02 -15.42 5.75
CA ARG A 293 10.53 -16.10 4.54
C ARG A 293 9.42 -15.32 3.83
N GLN A 294 9.48 -15.24 2.51
CA GLN A 294 8.36 -14.88 1.64
C GLN A 294 8.12 -16.01 0.63
N ALA A 295 6.89 -16.50 0.51
CA ALA A 295 6.46 -17.27 -0.65
C ALA A 295 5.60 -16.37 -1.56
N LEU A 296 5.95 -16.30 -2.85
CA LEU A 296 5.17 -15.64 -3.90
C LEU A 296 4.78 -16.69 -4.94
N ARG A 297 3.48 -16.90 -5.13
CA ARG A 297 2.96 -17.98 -5.96
C ARG A 297 2.16 -17.40 -7.11
N PHE A 298 2.83 -17.18 -8.24
CA PHE A 298 2.26 -16.57 -9.43
C PHE A 298 1.49 -17.59 -10.26
N GLY A 299 0.19 -17.68 -10.03
CA GLY A 299 -0.76 -18.33 -10.93
C GLY A 299 -1.04 -17.48 -12.18
N SER A 300 -1.61 -18.11 -13.20
CA SER A 300 -2.12 -17.40 -14.38
C SER A 300 -3.35 -16.57 -13.99
N ILE A 301 -3.55 -15.45 -14.67
CA ILE A 301 -4.78 -14.64 -14.51
C ILE A 301 -6.05 -15.38 -14.94
N GLY A 302 -5.92 -16.45 -15.73
CA GLY A 302 -7.05 -17.12 -16.37
C GLY A 302 -7.67 -16.23 -17.43
N ASP A 303 -8.86 -15.70 -17.14
CA ASP A 303 -9.55 -14.78 -18.04
C ASP A 303 -9.00 -13.34 -17.91
N PRO A 304 -8.91 -12.59 -19.02
CA PRO A 304 -8.56 -11.18 -18.98
C PRO A 304 -9.49 -10.39 -18.05
N TYR A 305 -8.90 -9.47 -17.29
CA TYR A 305 -9.65 -8.54 -16.43
C TYR A 305 -9.15 -7.11 -16.60
N TRP A 306 -9.90 -6.17 -16.04
CA TRP A 306 -9.61 -4.75 -16.12
C TRP A 306 -9.03 -4.24 -14.81
N CYS A 307 -8.01 -3.38 -14.94
CA CYS A 307 -7.42 -2.63 -13.85
C CYS A 307 -7.09 -1.23 -14.36
N ASN A 308 -7.53 -0.17 -13.66
CA ASN A 308 -7.23 1.21 -14.03
C ASN A 308 -7.55 1.55 -15.49
N GLY A 309 -8.68 1.04 -16.00
CA GLY A 309 -9.14 1.30 -17.37
C GLY A 309 -8.41 0.49 -18.45
N MET A 310 -7.54 -0.45 -18.07
CA MET A 310 -6.76 -1.27 -19.02
C MET A 310 -7.11 -2.75 -18.87
N GLN A 311 -7.25 -3.44 -20.00
CA GLN A 311 -7.34 -4.91 -20.04
C GLN A 311 -5.93 -5.49 -19.83
N LEU A 312 -5.82 -6.49 -18.95
CA LEU A 312 -4.54 -7.11 -18.60
C LEU A 312 -4.39 -8.53 -19.16
N ALA A 313 -3.14 -8.90 -19.41
CA ALA A 313 -2.68 -10.22 -19.80
C ALA A 313 -1.57 -10.70 -18.83
N ASP A 314 -1.34 -12.02 -18.78
CA ASP A 314 -0.23 -12.61 -18.01
C ASP A 314 1.11 -11.96 -18.40
N ALA A 315 1.91 -11.61 -17.40
CA ALA A 315 3.18 -10.92 -17.60
C ALA A 315 4.35 -11.66 -16.92
N ASN A 316 5.56 -11.42 -17.46
CA ASN A 316 6.80 -11.93 -16.90
C ASN A 316 7.34 -10.98 -15.83
N ILE A 317 7.94 -11.54 -14.77
CA ILE A 317 8.78 -10.73 -13.89
C ILE A 317 10.13 -10.48 -14.57
N ASN A 318 10.87 -9.49 -14.09
CA ASN A 318 12.21 -9.19 -14.57
C ASN A 318 13.25 -9.85 -13.66
N ASN A 319 13.95 -9.09 -12.81
CA ASN A 319 15.03 -9.63 -12.00
C ASN A 319 14.55 -10.05 -10.61
N VAL A 320 15.11 -11.14 -10.11
CA VAL A 320 15.00 -11.56 -8.72
C VAL A 320 16.37 -11.47 -8.07
N GLU A 321 16.48 -10.73 -6.97
CA GLU A 321 17.69 -10.60 -6.18
C GLU A 321 17.42 -10.91 -4.71
N ILE A 322 18.23 -11.77 -4.11
CA ILE A 322 18.11 -12.12 -2.69
C ILE A 322 19.46 -11.88 -2.06
N SER A 323 19.49 -10.92 -1.15
CA SER A 323 20.66 -10.54 -0.36
C SER A 323 20.64 -11.18 1.02
N SER A 324 19.44 -11.32 1.59
CA SER A 324 19.18 -12.04 2.82
C SER A 324 17.73 -12.51 2.93
N GLY A 325 17.48 -13.59 3.67
CA GLY A 325 16.15 -14.20 3.82
C GLY A 325 15.92 -15.42 2.93
N ARG A 326 14.68 -15.92 2.95
CA ARG A 326 14.24 -17.03 2.11
C ARG A 326 13.11 -16.61 1.18
N LEU A 327 13.36 -16.59 -0.13
CA LEU A 327 12.33 -16.37 -1.15
C LEU A 327 11.94 -17.68 -1.80
N ASP A 328 10.67 -18.04 -1.67
CA ASP A 328 10.05 -19.15 -2.36
C ASP A 328 9.20 -18.61 -3.51
N LEU A 329 9.41 -19.13 -4.72
CA LEU A 329 8.77 -18.61 -5.93
C LEU A 329 8.09 -19.73 -6.71
N GLY A 330 6.80 -19.57 -6.99
CA GLY A 330 6.06 -20.40 -7.93
C GLY A 330 5.67 -19.62 -9.18
N MET A 331 5.89 -20.19 -10.37
CA MET A 331 5.51 -19.61 -11.66
C MET A 331 4.61 -20.57 -12.44
N HIS A 332 3.47 -20.08 -12.93
CA HIS A 332 2.62 -20.85 -13.84
C HIS A 332 3.34 -21.13 -15.17
N GLY A 333 2.80 -22.08 -15.95
CA GLY A 333 3.34 -22.41 -17.27
C GLY A 333 3.35 -21.19 -18.19
N GLY A 334 4.50 -20.90 -18.81
CA GLY A 334 4.68 -19.77 -19.73
C GLY A 334 5.33 -18.54 -19.11
N MET A 335 5.17 -18.34 -17.80
CA MET A 335 5.81 -17.25 -17.07
C MET A 335 7.31 -17.48 -16.89
N LYS A 336 8.09 -16.40 -16.97
CA LYS A 336 9.55 -16.40 -16.81
C LYS A 336 10.02 -15.18 -16.01
N GLY A 337 11.23 -15.27 -15.49
CA GLY A 337 12.06 -14.16 -15.06
C GLY A 337 13.24 -13.91 -15.99
N ALA A 338 13.86 -12.74 -15.92
CA ALA A 338 15.07 -12.43 -16.67
C ALA A 338 16.32 -13.04 -16.01
N ASN A 339 16.57 -12.70 -14.74
CA ASN A 339 17.74 -13.15 -13.98
C ASN A 339 17.38 -13.48 -12.53
N LEU A 340 18.05 -14.49 -11.96
CA LEU A 340 18.07 -14.77 -10.53
C LEU A 340 19.48 -14.53 -9.98
N SER A 341 19.58 -13.71 -8.93
CA SER A 341 20.85 -13.43 -8.25
C SER A 341 20.75 -13.70 -6.76
N LEU A 342 21.77 -14.36 -6.21
CA LEU A 342 21.91 -14.70 -4.80
C LEU A 342 23.23 -14.10 -4.30
N TYR A 343 23.16 -13.19 -3.32
CA TYR A 343 24.33 -12.53 -2.74
C TYR A 343 24.27 -12.65 -1.22
N GLY A 344 25.01 -13.58 -0.61
CA GLY A 344 25.15 -13.59 0.85
C GLY A 344 26.05 -12.44 1.29
N TYR A 345 25.50 -11.38 1.89
CA TYR A 345 26.26 -10.16 2.22
C TYR A 345 27.25 -10.33 3.40
N THR A 346 27.16 -11.41 4.17
CA THR A 346 28.13 -11.70 5.25
C THR A 346 29.27 -12.64 4.82
N GLY A 347 29.32 -13.02 3.54
CA GLY A 347 30.18 -14.10 3.07
C GLY A 347 29.63 -15.51 3.39
N ASN A 348 28.48 -15.61 4.08
CA ASN A 348 27.78 -16.87 4.30
C ASN A 348 26.66 -17.08 3.27
N ALA A 349 26.79 -18.12 2.44
CA ALA A 349 25.78 -18.49 1.45
C ALA A 349 24.42 -18.88 2.08
N ALA A 350 24.40 -19.22 3.38
CA ALA A 350 23.17 -19.56 4.11
C ALA A 350 22.29 -18.35 4.45
N ASP A 351 22.73 -17.13 4.16
CA ASP A 351 21.97 -15.92 4.48
C ASP A 351 20.94 -15.59 3.40
N ALA A 352 21.09 -16.09 2.18
CA ALA A 352 20.18 -15.89 1.06
C ALA A 352 19.74 -17.25 0.49
N VAL A 353 18.47 -17.59 0.69
CA VAL A 353 17.89 -18.87 0.25
C VAL A 353 16.84 -18.60 -0.81
N PHE A 354 16.88 -19.40 -1.87
CA PHE A 354 15.84 -19.45 -2.89
C PHE A 354 15.29 -20.87 -3.00
N SER A 355 13.97 -20.99 -3.12
CA SER A 355 13.32 -22.25 -3.46
C SER A 355 12.30 -22.05 -4.57
N ALA A 356 12.19 -23.03 -5.47
CA ALA A 356 10.99 -23.16 -6.28
C ALA A 356 9.84 -23.64 -5.39
N ALA A 357 8.63 -23.17 -5.64
CA ALA A 357 7.43 -23.54 -4.92
C ALA A 357 6.24 -23.74 -5.87
N GLY A 358 5.19 -24.40 -5.39
CA GLY A 358 3.95 -24.59 -6.13
C GLY A 358 3.08 -23.33 -6.18
N LEU A 359 1.95 -23.43 -6.86
CA LEU A 359 1.07 -22.28 -7.14
C LEU A 359 0.03 -22.05 -6.03
N SER A 360 -0.22 -23.05 -5.19
CA SER A 360 -1.13 -22.94 -4.05
C SER A 360 -0.36 -22.79 -2.74
N SER A 361 -0.95 -22.08 -1.78
CA SER A 361 -0.40 -21.93 -0.42
C SER A 361 0.00 -23.29 0.17
N GLY A 362 1.18 -23.35 0.79
CA GLY A 362 1.75 -24.57 1.37
C GLY A 362 2.31 -25.61 0.38
N GLN A 363 2.25 -25.38 -0.94
CA GLN A 363 2.90 -26.28 -1.90
C GLN A 363 4.40 -25.99 -2.01
N GLU A 364 5.24 -26.84 -1.43
CA GLU A 364 6.69 -26.62 -1.38
C GLU A 364 7.45 -27.12 -2.63
N ILE A 365 6.74 -27.65 -3.64
CA ILE A 365 7.34 -28.13 -4.89
C ILE A 365 6.65 -27.46 -6.08
N GLY A 366 7.43 -26.92 -7.01
CA GLY A 366 6.90 -26.37 -8.25
C GLY A 366 7.97 -25.98 -9.26
N ARG A 367 7.64 -25.05 -10.15
CA ARG A 367 8.46 -24.66 -11.31
C ARG A 367 8.77 -23.17 -11.28
N VAL A 368 10.00 -22.85 -11.65
CA VAL A 368 10.47 -21.49 -11.96
C VAL A 368 11.30 -21.54 -13.24
N GLN A 369 11.24 -20.48 -14.04
CA GLN A 369 12.03 -20.36 -15.26
C GLN A 369 12.66 -18.98 -15.34
N PHE A 370 13.96 -18.94 -15.64
CA PHE A 370 14.70 -17.70 -15.92
C PHE A 370 15.39 -17.80 -17.29
N ASP A 371 15.36 -16.72 -18.09
CA ASP A 371 15.94 -16.71 -19.44
C ASP A 371 17.47 -16.77 -19.44
N ARG A 372 18.15 -16.17 -18.45
CA ARG A 372 19.59 -16.32 -18.24
C ARG A 372 19.86 -17.02 -16.91
N ARG A 373 20.77 -18.01 -16.94
CA ARG A 373 21.18 -18.76 -15.74
C ARG A 373 21.83 -17.81 -14.72
N SER A 374 21.39 -18.00 -13.48
CA SER A 374 21.89 -17.43 -12.24
C SER A 374 23.40 -17.19 -12.21
N ARG A 375 23.82 -15.97 -11.86
CA ARG A 375 25.21 -15.67 -11.53
C ARG A 375 25.33 -15.70 -10.00
N LEU A 376 25.73 -16.85 -9.44
CA LEU A 376 26.12 -16.93 -8.03
C LEU A 376 27.43 -16.14 -7.88
N ARG A 377 27.37 -14.96 -7.25
CA ARG A 377 28.56 -14.16 -6.96
C ARG A 377 28.79 -14.21 -5.45
N LEU A 378 29.49 -15.26 -5.02
CA LEU A 378 30.06 -15.31 -3.67
C LEU A 378 31.17 -14.25 -3.64
N HIS A 379 30.90 -13.10 -3.01
CA HIS A 379 31.98 -12.19 -2.66
C HIS A 379 32.65 -12.77 -1.42
N SER A 380 33.81 -13.40 -1.60
CA SER A 380 34.77 -13.54 -0.51
C SER A 380 35.41 -12.17 -0.30
N ASN A 381 35.24 -11.59 0.88
CA ASN A 381 36.00 -10.42 1.31
C ASN A 381 37.50 -10.72 1.31
#